data_AF-A0AAU2HXN6-F1
#
_entry.id   AF-A0AAU2HXN6-F1
#
_cell.length_a   1.000
_cell.length_b   1.000
_cell.length_c   1.000
_cell.angle_alpha   90.00
_cell.angle_beta   90.00
_cell.angle_gamma   90.00
#
_symmetry.space_group_name_H-M   'P 1'
#
loop_
_entity.id
_entity.type
_entity.pdbx_description
1 polymer ?
#
loop_
_entity_poly.entity_id
_entity_poly.type
_entity_poly.pdbx_seq_one_letter_code
_entity_poly.pdbx_strand_id
1 'polypeptide(L)'
;MRNTKAFKEAVAQTLAELAHRGVTLAPATVADTIEKNISTVSERLGIQVRSAWRYFDASAMADSLAKSVQSYEESSSEKGVGEAPMPPLDNPELALVLAGVPDSLAQTGGDLYAVIINVAVSAWMAGHIHGEDGCTGCDGNRGPAGHDWEARMRTITEMQPNITKWFDRDVWTTAVNDSGFTVTRR
;
A
#
# COMPACT_ATOMS: atom_id res chain seq x y z
N MET A 1 -15.59 1.89 -22.37
CA MET A 1 -14.31 1.50 -23.02
C MET A 1 -13.87 0.10 -22.60
N ARG A 2 -13.84 -0.21 -21.30
CA ARG A 2 -13.30 -1.47 -20.73
C ARG A 2 -13.87 -2.79 -21.29
N ASN A 3 -15.12 -2.78 -21.76
CA ASN A 3 -15.79 -3.99 -22.28
C ASN A 3 -15.42 -4.33 -23.73
N THR A 4 -14.63 -3.50 -24.41
CA THR A 4 -14.25 -3.79 -25.80
C THR A 4 -13.16 -4.85 -25.88
N LYS A 5 -13.14 -5.60 -26.99
CA LYS A 5 -12.09 -6.60 -27.27
C LYS A 5 -10.70 -5.94 -27.28
N ALA A 6 -10.56 -4.81 -27.97
CA ALA A 6 -9.30 -4.06 -28.05
C ALA A 6 -8.75 -3.69 -26.67
N PHE A 7 -9.60 -3.26 -25.72
CA PHE A 7 -9.17 -2.92 -24.37
C PHE A 7 -8.67 -4.15 -23.59
N LYS A 8 -9.40 -5.26 -23.66
CA LYS A 8 -9.00 -6.51 -22.98
C LYS A 8 -7.69 -7.07 -23.53
N GLU A 9 -7.51 -7.01 -24.84
CA GLU A 9 -6.27 -7.44 -25.51
C GLU A 9 -5.09 -6.54 -25.13
N ALA A 10 -5.29 -5.23 -25.11
CA ALA A 10 -4.28 -4.26 -24.67
C ALA A 10 -3.82 -4.54 -23.22
N VAL A 11 -4.76 -4.76 -22.29
CA VAL A 11 -4.43 -5.10 -20.90
C VAL A 11 -3.63 -6.40 -20.83
N ALA A 12 -4.07 -7.45 -21.53
CA ALA A 12 -3.38 -8.74 -21.51
C ALA A 12 -1.96 -8.65 -22.10
N GLN A 13 -1.79 -7.94 -23.22
CA GLN A 13 -0.50 -7.73 -23.85
C GLN A 13 0.43 -6.90 -22.96
N THR A 14 -0.04 -5.80 -22.38
CA THR A 14 0.78 -4.98 -21.46
C THR A 14 1.19 -5.76 -20.22
N LEU A 15 0.31 -6.62 -19.68
CA LEU A 15 0.68 -7.50 -18.56
C LEU A 15 1.75 -8.53 -18.95
N ALA A 16 1.67 -9.12 -20.14
CA ALA A 16 2.69 -10.04 -20.63
C ALA A 16 4.05 -9.33 -20.82
N GLU A 17 4.03 -8.13 -21.38
CA GLU A 17 5.21 -7.28 -21.54
C GLU A 17 5.83 -6.87 -20.19
N LEU A 18 5.00 -6.55 -19.18
CA LEU A 18 5.47 -6.29 -17.81
C LEU A 18 6.09 -7.53 -17.17
N ALA A 19 5.48 -8.70 -17.36
CA ALA A 19 6.03 -9.97 -16.86
C ALA A 19 7.39 -10.29 -17.48
N HIS A 20 7.59 -10.02 -18.78
CA HIS A 20 8.89 -10.14 -19.43
C HIS A 20 9.96 -9.20 -18.84
N ARG A 21 9.54 -8.08 -18.25
CA ARG A 21 10.40 -7.10 -17.56
C ARG A 21 10.57 -7.38 -16.07
N GLY A 22 9.98 -8.46 -15.55
CA GLY A 22 10.02 -8.81 -14.13
C GLY A 22 9.14 -7.92 -13.24
N VAL A 23 8.27 -7.09 -13.81
CA VAL A 23 7.39 -6.18 -13.05
C VAL A 23 6.02 -6.82 -12.89
N THR A 24 5.54 -6.90 -11.64
CA THR A 24 4.20 -7.42 -11.33
C THR A 24 3.29 -6.27 -10.92
N LEU A 25 2.26 -5.99 -11.71
CA LEU A 25 1.21 -5.03 -11.40
C LEU A 25 -0.17 -5.70 -11.42
N ALA A 26 -1.09 -5.21 -10.61
CA ALA A 26 -2.47 -5.66 -10.64
C ALA A 26 -3.11 -5.34 -12.01
N PRO A 27 -3.90 -6.26 -12.60
CA PRO A 27 -4.59 -6.00 -13.86
C PRO A 27 -5.47 -4.75 -13.85
N ALA A 28 -6.07 -4.40 -12.71
CA ALA A 28 -6.85 -3.18 -12.55
C ALA A 28 -6.01 -1.92 -12.73
N THR A 29 -4.81 -1.87 -12.13
CA THR A 29 -3.86 -0.75 -12.27
C THR A 29 -3.44 -0.55 -13.73
N VAL A 30 -3.16 -1.64 -14.44
CA VAL A 30 -2.84 -1.60 -15.88
C VAL A 30 -4.05 -1.10 -16.68
N ALA A 31 -5.25 -1.62 -16.39
CA ALA A 31 -6.49 -1.22 -17.06
C ALA A 31 -6.80 0.28 -16.87
N ASP A 32 -6.66 0.79 -15.65
CA ASP A 32 -6.90 2.21 -15.34
C ASP A 32 -5.90 3.11 -16.08
N THR A 33 -4.63 2.69 -16.14
CA THR A 33 -3.57 3.43 -16.84
C THR A 33 -3.82 3.46 -18.35
N ILE A 34 -4.23 2.34 -18.95
CA ILE A 34 -4.57 2.26 -20.37
C ILE A 34 -5.79 3.13 -20.67
N GLU A 35 -6.85 3.08 -19.86
CA GLU A 35 -8.05 3.90 -20.07
C GLU A 35 -7.72 5.41 -20.02
N LYS A 36 -6.90 5.82 -19.05
CA LYS A 36 -6.41 7.19 -18.94
C LYS A 36 -5.59 7.59 -20.16
N ASN A 37 -4.63 6.75 -20.57
CA ASN A 37 -3.77 7.02 -21.72
C ASN A 37 -4.58 7.19 -23.02
N ILE A 38 -5.50 6.27 -23.30
CA ILE A 38 -6.35 6.33 -24.50
C ILE A 38 -7.23 7.58 -24.48
N SER A 39 -7.80 7.94 -23.33
CA SER A 39 -8.60 9.16 -23.19
C SER A 39 -7.75 10.41 -23.44
N THR A 40 -6.56 10.49 -22.85
CA THR A 40 -5.62 11.60 -23.07
C THR A 40 -5.17 11.72 -24.53
N VAL A 41 -4.90 10.60 -25.21
CA VAL A 41 -4.54 10.61 -26.64
C VAL A 41 -5.72 11.08 -27.49
N SER A 42 -6.94 10.62 -27.17
CA SER A 42 -8.17 11.01 -27.84
C SER A 42 -8.39 12.52 -27.75
N GLU A 43 -8.26 13.08 -26.55
CA GLU A 43 -8.41 14.51 -26.26
C GLU A 43 -7.33 15.33 -26.96
N ARG A 44 -6.06 14.96 -26.80
CA ARG A 44 -4.91 15.69 -27.36
C ARG A 44 -4.96 15.79 -28.88
N LEU A 45 -5.45 14.73 -29.56
CA LEU A 45 -5.53 14.68 -31.02
C LEU A 45 -6.90 15.14 -31.55
N GLY A 46 -7.88 15.44 -30.68
CA GLY A 46 -9.23 15.81 -31.08
C GLY A 46 -9.95 14.71 -31.89
N ILE A 47 -9.64 13.44 -31.62
CA ILE A 47 -10.20 12.28 -32.32
C ILE A 47 -11.15 11.49 -31.42
N GLN A 48 -11.91 10.57 -32.00
CA GLN A 48 -12.72 9.62 -31.24
C GLN A 48 -11.83 8.58 -30.54
N VAL A 49 -12.23 8.16 -29.33
CA VAL A 49 -11.57 7.11 -28.53
C VAL A 49 -11.27 5.84 -29.34
N ARG A 50 -12.22 5.41 -30.18
CA ARG A 50 -12.02 4.22 -31.03
C ARG A 50 -10.81 4.38 -31.97
N SER A 51 -10.56 5.59 -32.44
CA SER A 51 -9.46 5.92 -33.33
C SER A 51 -8.14 6.11 -32.56
N ALA A 52 -8.20 6.45 -31.27
CA ALA A 52 -7.00 6.59 -30.43
C ALA A 52 -6.27 5.25 -30.22
N TRP A 53 -6.98 4.12 -30.28
CA TRP A 53 -6.38 2.78 -30.19
C TRP A 53 -5.30 2.49 -31.23
N ARG A 54 -5.32 3.15 -32.39
CA ARG A 54 -4.27 2.99 -33.41
C ARG A 54 -2.88 3.48 -32.95
N TYR A 55 -2.85 4.25 -31.87
CA TYR A 55 -1.63 4.80 -31.27
C TYR A 55 -1.23 4.08 -29.99
N PHE A 56 -1.97 3.05 -29.58
CA PHE A 56 -1.64 2.27 -28.40
C PHE A 56 -0.51 1.29 -28.71
N ASP A 57 0.51 1.29 -27.86
CA ASP A 57 1.62 0.35 -27.90
C ASP A 57 1.77 -0.29 -26.51
N ALA A 58 1.55 -1.60 -26.45
CA ALA A 58 1.59 -2.35 -25.20
C ALA A 58 2.99 -2.42 -24.59
N SER A 59 4.04 -2.51 -25.41
CA SER A 59 5.44 -2.56 -24.96
C SER A 59 5.86 -1.20 -24.43
N ALA A 60 5.55 -0.12 -25.15
CA ALA A 60 5.87 1.23 -24.70
C ALA A 60 5.11 1.59 -23.40
N MET A 61 3.86 1.12 -23.26
CA MET A 61 3.11 1.26 -22.01
C MET A 61 3.77 0.49 -20.86
N ALA A 62 4.19 -0.76 -21.10
CA ALA A 62 4.89 -1.57 -20.12
C ALA A 62 6.23 -0.93 -19.70
N ASP A 63 6.99 -0.35 -20.64
CA ASP A 63 8.23 0.39 -20.35
C ASP A 63 7.96 1.61 -19.46
N SER A 64 6.90 2.37 -19.75
CA SER A 64 6.52 3.53 -18.94
C SER A 64 6.10 3.13 -17.53
N LEU A 65 5.36 2.04 -17.39
CA LEU A 65 4.92 1.50 -16.10
C LEU A 65 6.10 0.95 -15.30
N ALA A 66 7.00 0.19 -15.93
CA ALA A 66 8.21 -0.33 -15.30
C ALA A 66 9.11 0.81 -14.79
N LYS A 67 9.31 1.85 -15.62
CA LYS A 67 10.04 3.06 -15.20
C LYS A 67 9.36 3.79 -14.05
N SER A 68 8.02 3.84 -14.02
CA SER A 68 7.30 4.47 -12.92
C SER A 68 7.50 3.70 -11.60
N VAL A 69 7.44 2.38 -11.64
CA VAL A 69 7.69 1.51 -10.46
C VAL A 69 9.13 1.68 -10.00
N GLN A 70 10.10 1.58 -10.91
CA GLN A 70 11.51 1.78 -10.60
C GLN A 70 11.77 3.19 -10.05
N SER A 71 11.19 4.23 -10.64
CA SER A 71 11.34 5.60 -10.15
C SER A 71 10.71 5.80 -8.78
N TYR A 72 9.65 5.05 -8.44
CA TYR A 72 9.07 5.07 -7.11
C TYR A 72 10.02 4.42 -6.11
N GLU A 73 10.54 3.23 -6.44
CA GLU A 73 11.56 2.52 -5.65
C GLU A 73 12.84 3.36 -5.47
N GLU A 74 13.32 3.99 -6.53
CA GLU A 74 14.47 4.89 -6.53
C GLU A 74 14.18 6.18 -5.77
N SER A 75 12.97 6.75 -5.88
CA SER A 75 12.59 7.93 -5.10
C SER A 75 12.49 7.64 -3.61
N SER A 76 12.10 6.41 -3.23
CA SER A 76 12.22 5.95 -1.85
C SER A 76 13.66 5.74 -1.39
N SER A 77 14.61 5.51 -2.32
CA SER A 77 16.02 5.31 -1.96
C SER A 77 16.93 6.54 -2.07
N GLU A 78 16.67 7.49 -2.99
CA GLU A 78 17.65 8.54 -3.37
C GLU A 78 17.37 9.96 -2.85
N LYS A 79 16.20 10.30 -2.30
CA LYS A 79 15.96 11.68 -1.81
C LYS A 79 15.07 11.77 -0.58
N GLY A 80 15.70 11.89 0.59
CA GLY A 80 15.43 12.93 1.61
C GLY A 80 14.03 13.07 2.24
N VAL A 81 13.04 12.31 1.82
CA VAL A 81 11.95 11.87 2.70
C VAL A 81 12.52 10.57 3.22
N GLY A 82 13.17 10.62 4.39
CA GLY A 82 13.93 9.49 4.91
C GLY A 82 13.14 8.21 4.68
N GLU A 83 13.77 7.22 4.06
CA GLU A 83 13.32 5.84 4.21
C GLU A 83 13.12 5.69 5.71
N ALA A 84 11.86 5.71 6.16
CA ALA A 84 11.58 5.54 7.58
C ALA A 84 12.17 4.16 7.83
N PRO A 85 13.31 4.07 8.55
CA PRO A 85 13.99 2.80 8.69
C PRO A 85 12.92 1.86 9.19
N MET A 86 12.77 0.71 8.52
CA MET A 86 11.85 -0.33 8.96
C MET A 86 12.00 -0.39 10.48
N PRO A 87 10.93 -0.05 11.24
CA PRO A 87 11.08 -0.01 12.68
C PRO A 87 11.62 -1.38 13.10
N PRO A 88 12.51 -1.44 14.10
CA PRO A 88 13.07 -2.70 14.57
C PRO A 88 11.99 -3.78 14.64
N LEU A 89 12.32 -5.01 14.24
CA LEU A 89 11.36 -6.13 14.12
C LEU A 89 10.73 -6.56 15.47
N ASP A 90 10.98 -5.80 16.53
CA ASP A 90 10.46 -5.90 17.89
C ASP A 90 9.74 -4.61 18.35
N ASN A 91 9.46 -3.67 17.44
CA ASN A 91 8.78 -2.41 17.78
C ASN A 91 7.37 -2.70 18.34
N PRO A 92 7.08 -2.31 19.61
CA PRO A 92 5.80 -2.55 20.26
C PRO A 92 4.60 -1.94 19.54
N GLU A 93 4.76 -0.81 18.87
CA GLU A 93 3.69 -0.16 18.11
C GLU A 93 3.39 -0.86 16.79
N LEU A 94 4.42 -1.31 16.07
CA LEU A 94 4.20 -2.15 14.89
C LEU A 94 3.51 -3.46 15.28
N ALA A 95 3.92 -4.05 16.42
CA ALA A 95 3.27 -5.22 16.96
C ALA A 95 1.80 -4.97 17.33
N LEU A 96 1.47 -3.79 17.86
CA LEU A 96 0.09 -3.37 18.16
C LEU A 96 -0.75 -3.21 16.88
N VAL A 97 -0.18 -2.65 15.80
CA VAL A 97 -0.85 -2.57 14.50
C VAL A 97 -1.15 -3.97 13.95
N LEU A 98 -0.20 -4.91 14.07
CA LEU A 98 -0.40 -6.31 13.67
C LEU A 98 -1.45 -7.02 14.54
N ALA A 99 -1.48 -6.74 15.84
CA ALA A 99 -2.44 -7.28 16.79
C ALA A 99 -3.89 -6.85 16.48
N GLY A 100 -4.07 -5.63 15.95
CA GLY A 100 -5.39 -5.08 15.64
C GLY A 100 -6.08 -5.76 14.45
N VAL A 101 -5.34 -6.48 13.60
CA VAL A 101 -5.90 -7.09 12.38
C VAL A 101 -6.94 -8.19 12.70
N PRO A 102 -6.65 -9.23 13.51
CA PRO A 102 -7.65 -10.20 13.93
C PRO A 102 -8.91 -9.59 14.55
N ASP A 103 -8.73 -8.60 15.43
CA ASP A 103 -9.84 -7.92 16.11
C ASP A 103 -10.70 -7.11 15.14
N SER A 104 -10.06 -6.39 14.21
CA SER A 104 -10.75 -5.62 13.16
C SER A 104 -11.52 -6.54 12.22
N LEU A 105 -10.97 -7.71 11.88
CA LEU A 105 -11.67 -8.72 11.08
C LEU A 105 -12.94 -9.20 11.78
N ALA A 106 -12.84 -9.55 13.07
CA ALA A 106 -13.98 -9.99 13.86
C ALA A 106 -15.05 -8.89 13.99
N GLN A 107 -14.64 -7.64 14.25
CA GLN A 107 -15.55 -6.50 14.44
C GLN A 107 -16.28 -6.09 13.16
N THR A 108 -15.59 -6.18 12.02
CA THR A 108 -16.14 -5.77 10.72
C THR A 108 -16.89 -6.90 10.00
N GLY A 109 -16.91 -8.10 10.57
CA GLY A 109 -17.49 -9.27 9.91
C GLY A 109 -16.71 -9.70 8.66
N GLY A 110 -15.39 -9.51 8.67
CA GLY A 110 -14.50 -9.92 7.58
C GLY A 110 -14.38 -8.90 6.44
N ASP A 111 -14.77 -7.65 6.64
CA ASP A 111 -14.57 -6.59 5.63
C ASP A 111 -13.08 -6.22 5.52
N LEU A 112 -12.38 -6.88 4.59
CA LEU A 112 -10.96 -6.65 4.32
C LEU A 112 -10.65 -5.20 3.97
N TYR A 113 -11.56 -4.47 3.32
CA TYR A 113 -11.32 -3.07 2.97
C TYR A 113 -11.28 -2.21 4.23
N ALA A 114 -12.25 -2.37 5.12
CA ALA A 114 -12.29 -1.66 6.39
C ALA A 114 -11.06 -1.97 7.26
N VAL A 115 -10.63 -3.23 7.29
CA VAL A 115 -9.42 -3.67 8.01
C VAL A 115 -8.16 -3.03 7.44
N ILE A 116 -7.98 -3.03 6.11
CA ILE A 116 -6.81 -2.40 5.47
C ILE A 116 -6.76 -0.89 5.73
N ILE A 117 -7.91 -0.21 5.66
CA ILE A 117 -7.98 1.22 5.99
C ILE A 117 -7.60 1.47 7.46
N ASN A 118 -8.09 0.64 8.39
CA ASN A 118 -7.74 0.76 9.80
C ASN A 118 -6.23 0.59 10.04
N VAL A 119 -5.62 -0.42 9.43
CA VAL A 119 -4.17 -0.67 9.51
C VAL A 119 -3.37 0.49 8.94
N ALA A 120 -3.74 0.97 7.74
CA ALA A 120 -3.03 2.06 7.08
C ALA A 120 -3.11 3.37 7.87
N VAL A 121 -4.28 3.71 8.39
CA VAL A 121 -4.45 4.91 9.24
C VAL A 121 -3.67 4.78 10.55
N SER A 122 -3.71 3.61 11.18
CA SER A 122 -2.97 3.35 12.42
C SER A 122 -1.46 3.47 12.21
N ALA A 123 -0.93 2.90 11.13
CA ALA A 123 0.48 3.01 10.75
C ALA A 123 0.89 4.45 10.39
N TRP A 124 0.02 5.19 9.70
CA TRP A 124 0.26 6.60 9.37
C TRP A 124 0.29 7.48 10.63
N MET A 125 -0.65 7.29 11.55
CA MET A 125 -0.67 8.01 12.84
C MET A 125 0.54 7.68 13.71
N ALA A 126 0.93 6.40 13.77
CA ALA A 126 2.15 5.91 14.42
C ALA A 126 3.40 6.61 13.88
N GLY A 127 3.57 6.60 12.55
CA GLY A 127 4.70 7.26 11.87
C GLY A 127 4.71 8.78 12.06
N HIS A 128 3.54 9.42 12.12
CA HIS A 128 3.43 10.81 12.53
C HIS A 128 3.95 11.00 13.95
N ILE A 129 3.41 10.31 14.96
CA ILE A 129 3.84 10.47 16.36
C ILE A 129 5.36 10.25 16.51
N HIS A 130 5.93 9.24 15.85
CA HIS A 130 7.38 8.98 15.89
C HIS A 130 8.22 10.05 15.16
N GLY A 131 7.83 10.46 13.95
CA GLY A 131 8.57 11.47 13.17
C GLY A 131 8.42 12.89 13.72
N GLU A 132 7.36 13.13 14.48
CA GLU A 132 7.06 14.39 15.13
C GLU A 132 8.03 14.73 16.27
N ASP A 133 8.63 13.72 16.92
CA ASP A 133 9.67 13.88 17.95
C ASP A 133 11.06 14.22 17.36
N GLY A 134 11.25 14.04 16.05
CA GLY A 134 12.53 14.28 15.35
C GLY A 134 12.54 15.44 14.34
N CYS A 135 11.40 16.13 14.11
CA CYS A 135 11.25 17.10 13.02
C CYS A 135 11.33 18.56 13.49
N THR A 136 12.28 19.32 12.95
CA THR A 136 12.43 20.77 13.22
C THR A 136 11.24 21.57 12.66
N GLY A 137 10.61 22.42 13.50
CA GLY A 137 9.50 23.30 13.08
C GLY A 137 8.11 22.76 13.40
N CYS A 138 8.05 21.62 14.05
CA CYS A 138 6.83 21.01 14.56
C CYS A 138 6.57 21.30 16.05
N ASP A 139 7.46 22.10 16.66
CA ASP A 139 7.44 22.46 18.07
C ASP A 139 6.27 23.41 18.37
N GLY A 140 5.29 22.94 19.15
CA GLY A 140 4.37 23.83 19.86
C GLY A 140 2.92 23.90 19.40
N ASN A 141 2.45 23.01 18.51
CA ASN A 141 1.04 23.03 18.07
C ASN A 141 0.33 21.66 18.15
N ARG A 142 0.64 20.86 19.19
CA ARG A 142 0.16 19.48 19.30
C ARG A 142 -0.41 19.21 20.68
N GLY A 143 -1.69 18.79 20.70
CA GLY A 143 -2.53 18.69 21.89
C GLY A 143 -2.05 17.68 22.95
N PRO A 144 -2.88 17.39 23.97
CA PRO A 144 -2.47 16.74 25.22
C PRO A 144 -1.99 15.28 25.12
N ALA A 145 -1.86 14.71 23.92
CA ALA A 145 -1.49 13.31 23.69
C ALA A 145 0.04 13.02 23.64
N GLY A 146 0.87 13.95 24.15
CA GLY A 146 2.15 13.61 24.79
C GLY A 146 3.31 13.18 23.88
N HIS A 147 4.08 14.18 23.46
CA HIS A 147 5.55 14.40 23.53
C HIS A 147 6.58 13.31 23.88
N ASP A 148 6.26 12.01 23.97
CA ASP A 148 7.27 11.03 24.37
C ASP A 148 7.01 9.65 23.74
N TRP A 149 7.57 9.46 22.56
CA TRP A 149 7.65 8.15 21.89
C TRP A 149 8.12 7.03 22.84
N GLU A 150 9.14 7.28 23.67
CA GLU A 150 9.67 6.27 24.59
C GLU A 150 8.67 5.93 25.71
N ALA A 151 7.97 6.92 26.26
CA ALA A 151 6.90 6.69 27.23
C ALA A 151 5.71 5.95 26.61
N ARG A 152 5.37 6.23 25.35
CA ARG A 152 4.36 5.48 24.60
C ARG A 152 4.78 4.02 24.41
N MET A 153 6.01 3.77 23.96
CA MET A 153 6.53 2.39 23.81
C MET A 153 6.55 1.65 25.13
N ARG A 154 6.93 2.33 26.23
CA ARG A 154 6.89 1.77 27.58
C ARG A 154 5.47 1.43 28.02
N THR A 155 4.53 2.34 27.82
CA THR A 155 3.11 2.12 28.15
C THR A 155 2.54 0.92 27.40
N ILE A 156 2.80 0.81 26.10
CA ILE A 156 2.37 -0.34 25.29
C ILE A 156 2.98 -1.64 25.85
N THR A 157 4.27 -1.62 26.15
CA THR A 157 4.99 -2.79 26.70
C THR A 157 4.47 -3.19 28.08
N GLU A 158 4.17 -2.23 28.95
CA GLU A 158 3.61 -2.49 30.29
C GLU A 158 2.18 -3.04 30.22
N MET A 159 1.34 -2.47 29.35
CA MET A 159 -0.03 -2.95 29.14
C MET A 159 -0.07 -4.32 28.44
N GLN A 160 0.91 -4.61 27.58
CA GLN A 160 0.98 -5.82 26.79
C GLN A 160 2.40 -6.43 26.83
N PRO A 161 2.77 -7.12 27.92
CA PRO A 161 4.15 -7.60 28.17
C PRO A 161 4.71 -8.60 27.15
N ASN A 162 3.85 -9.14 26.27
CA ASN A 162 4.23 -10.06 25.21
C ASN A 162 3.68 -9.59 23.85
N ILE A 163 3.65 -8.27 23.62
CA ILE A 163 3.10 -7.70 22.39
C ILE A 163 3.89 -8.14 21.15
N THR A 164 5.20 -8.36 21.27
CA THR A 164 6.05 -8.82 20.16
C THR A 164 5.71 -10.21 19.64
N LYS A 165 4.90 -11.01 20.36
CA LYS A 165 4.39 -12.31 19.88
C LYS A 165 3.66 -12.20 18.53
N TRP A 166 3.12 -11.03 18.21
CA TRP A 166 2.40 -10.82 16.95
C TRP A 166 3.30 -10.80 15.71
N PHE A 167 4.62 -10.72 15.89
CA PHE A 167 5.58 -10.97 14.83
C PHE A 167 5.81 -12.46 14.54
N ASP A 168 5.42 -13.34 15.47
CA ASP A 168 5.38 -14.77 15.20
C ASP A 168 4.23 -15.06 14.23
N ARG A 169 4.61 -15.55 13.05
CA ARG A 169 3.68 -15.85 11.96
C ARG A 169 2.61 -16.85 12.37
N ASP A 170 2.95 -17.88 13.13
CA ASP A 170 2.04 -18.97 13.49
C ASP A 170 1.04 -18.48 14.55
N VAL A 171 1.51 -17.67 15.51
CA VAL A 171 0.65 -17.00 16.50
C VAL A 171 -0.34 -16.08 15.79
N TRP A 172 0.14 -15.23 14.88
CA TRP A 172 -0.71 -14.30 14.14
C TRP A 172 -1.71 -15.04 13.25
N THR A 173 -1.26 -16.06 12.51
CA THR A 173 -2.11 -16.86 11.63
C THR A 173 -3.23 -17.57 12.41
N THR A 174 -2.90 -18.11 13.59
CA THR A 174 -3.88 -18.75 14.47
C THR A 174 -4.95 -17.76 14.91
N ALA A 175 -4.57 -16.56 15.34
CA ALA A 175 -5.54 -15.53 15.74
C ALA A 175 -6.43 -15.05 14.58
N VAL A 176 -5.88 -14.91 13.37
CA VAL A 176 -6.69 -14.62 12.18
C VAL A 176 -7.68 -15.76 11.90
N ASN A 177 -7.26 -17.02 12.03
CA ASN A 177 -8.17 -18.16 11.89
C ASN A 177 -9.28 -18.14 12.94
N ASP A 178 -8.94 -17.83 14.19
CA ASP A 178 -9.90 -17.74 15.30
C ASP A 178 -10.90 -16.60 15.14
N SER A 179 -10.55 -15.54 14.37
CA SER A 179 -11.50 -14.49 13.99
C SER A 179 -12.66 -14.98 13.12
N GLY A 180 -12.54 -16.18 12.54
CA GLY A 180 -13.53 -16.76 11.63
C GLY A 180 -13.37 -16.31 10.17
N PHE A 181 -12.40 -15.44 9.88
CA PHE A 181 -12.17 -14.88 8.54
C PHE A 181 -10.75 -15.21 8.07
N THR A 182 -10.63 -16.13 7.10
CA THR A 182 -9.32 -16.57 6.58
C THR A 182 -9.20 -16.33 5.09
N VAL A 183 -8.04 -15.82 4.66
CA VAL A 183 -7.67 -15.78 3.25
C VAL A 183 -7.09 -17.13 2.87
N THR A 184 -7.94 -18.06 2.43
CA THR A 184 -7.46 -19.29 1.79
C THR A 184 -7.05 -18.95 0.36
N ARG A 185 -5.76 -19.09 0.06
CA ARG A 185 -5.26 -19.04 -1.32
C ARG A 185 -5.85 -20.26 -2.05
N ARG A 186 -6.82 -20.03 -2.94
CA ARG A 186 -7.26 -21.04 -3.90
C ARG A 186 -6.29 -21.10 -5.07
#